data_AF-A0A918LSH4-F1
#
_entry.id   AF-A0A918LSH4-F1
#
_cell.length_a   1.000
_cell.length_b   1.000
_cell.length_c   1.000
_cell.angle_alpha   90.00
_cell.angle_beta   90.00
_cell.angle_gamma   90.00
#
_symmetry.space_group_name_H-M   'P 1'
#
loop_
_entity.id
_entity.type
_entity.pdbx_description
1 polymer ?
#
loop_
_entity_poly.entity_id
_entity_poly.type
_entity_poly.pdbx_seq_one_letter_code
_entity_poly.pdbx_strand_id
1 'polypeptide(L)'
;MTYRRAVIPALVGGGLITLLLWWAGASLQALELRGTTSVFDVQSVSELRRWLAPWSYDSATALTPDGSAGGGTASSDATRYADLYSTGMQIRFVAVFVCFLAGALLLVRRMPPTRGRTPAALLALWAWGPVAGTLAVTVSAPWLIASGGRGSYRVLPQLAGVIASSGPVVVFAALVTSLVTVFVARVAAKDADPLPRQEVPPRAARLAASVGTAVIAVSLVILSYQSVAAWIQTSFGGGGLLSEPGDLLRQWLLLGVWTDPASAPLGDWLLYRAADLLVLAVVWWALRLLPGLLTRITVPAMAVGAVCATVLGLLASQVLHMAIDDTVGVWGPVYLFSKLGNGVPAALTFGVAAGTAALAALRLSGVRDTAVSTGEGADSTPR
;
A
#
# COMPACT_ATOMS: atom_id res chain seq x y z
N MET A 1 9.04 10.45 -21.43
CA MET A 1 8.64 9.26 -22.21
C MET A 1 7.30 9.54 -22.86
N THR A 2 7.13 9.22 -24.16
CA THR A 2 5.84 9.37 -24.84
C THR A 2 4.82 8.37 -24.28
N TYR A 3 3.53 8.70 -24.34
CA TYR A 3 2.46 7.86 -23.76
C TYR A 3 2.52 6.43 -24.31
N ARG A 4 2.68 6.29 -25.64
CA ARG A 4 2.80 5.00 -26.33
C ARG A 4 3.92 4.11 -25.79
N ARG A 5 5.08 4.67 -25.44
CA ARG A 5 6.22 3.90 -24.91
C ARG A 5 6.03 3.49 -23.44
N ALA A 6 5.24 4.25 -22.66
CA ALA A 6 4.95 3.93 -21.26
C ALA A 6 3.81 2.92 -21.10
N VAL A 7 2.90 2.82 -22.08
CA VAL A 7 1.76 1.87 -22.04
C VAL A 7 2.21 0.42 -22.08
N ILE A 8 3.18 0.07 -22.93
CA ILE A 8 3.67 -1.31 -23.09
C ILE A 8 4.16 -1.91 -21.76
N PRO A 9 5.14 -1.32 -21.05
CA PRO A 9 5.59 -1.87 -19.77
C PRO A 9 4.48 -1.88 -18.72
N ALA A 10 3.59 -0.88 -18.70
CA ALA A 10 2.50 -0.82 -17.75
C ALA A 10 1.46 -1.93 -17.97
N LEU A 11 1.16 -2.27 -19.23
CA LEU A 11 0.30 -3.41 -19.60
C LEU A 11 0.94 -4.75 -19.24
N VAL A 12 2.23 -4.93 -19.54
CA VAL A 12 2.96 -6.15 -19.17
C VAL A 12 2.95 -6.32 -17.65
N GLY A 13 3.23 -5.25 -16.89
CA GLY A 13 3.18 -5.26 -15.44
C GLY A 13 1.79 -5.57 -14.90
N GLY A 14 0.76 -4.88 -15.39
CA GLY A 14 -0.63 -5.11 -14.98
C GLY A 14 -1.08 -6.55 -15.26
N GLY A 15 -0.76 -7.10 -16.43
CA GLY A 15 -1.05 -8.48 -16.78
C GLY A 15 -0.31 -9.46 -15.87
N LEU A 16 0.98 -9.21 -15.62
CA LEU A 16 1.81 -10.09 -14.80
C LEU A 16 1.37 -10.14 -13.33
N ILE A 17 1.08 -8.99 -12.69
CA ILE A 17 0.62 -8.99 -11.29
C ILE A 17 -0.73 -9.72 -11.17
N THR A 18 -1.62 -9.52 -12.14
CA THR A 18 -2.93 -10.19 -12.17
C THR A 18 -2.75 -11.70 -12.32
N LEU A 19 -1.90 -12.13 -13.25
CA LEU A 19 -1.58 -13.54 -13.47
C LEU A 19 -0.93 -14.20 -12.25
N LEU A 20 0.03 -13.53 -11.61
CA LEU A 20 0.72 -14.05 -10.42
C LEU A 20 -0.24 -14.21 -9.25
N LEU A 21 -1.12 -13.23 -9.01
CA LEU A 21 -2.12 -13.30 -7.94
C LEU A 21 -3.18 -14.36 -8.25
N TRP A 22 -3.58 -14.48 -9.51
CA TRP A 22 -4.50 -15.53 -9.95
C TRP A 22 -3.90 -16.92 -9.73
N TRP A 23 -2.65 -17.11 -10.16
CA TRP A 23 -1.92 -18.36 -9.97
C TRP A 23 -1.67 -18.68 -8.49
N ALA A 24 -1.37 -17.66 -7.68
CA ALA A 24 -1.27 -17.79 -6.23
C ALA A 24 -2.60 -18.27 -5.62
N GLY A 25 -3.73 -17.67 -6.00
CA GLY A 25 -5.05 -18.12 -5.56
C GLY A 25 -5.37 -19.57 -5.95
N ALA A 26 -5.04 -19.96 -7.18
CA ALA A 26 -5.24 -21.34 -7.67
C ALA A 26 -4.35 -22.36 -6.94
N SER A 27 -3.19 -21.94 -6.43
CA SER A 27 -2.26 -22.81 -5.71
C SER A 27 -2.79 -23.27 -4.34
N LEU A 28 -3.89 -22.70 -3.85
CA LEU A 28 -4.51 -23.08 -2.59
C LEU A 28 -4.97 -24.56 -2.61
N GLN A 29 -5.50 -25.03 -3.75
CA GLN A 29 -5.89 -26.43 -3.94
C GLN A 29 -4.69 -27.39 -3.86
N ALA A 30 -3.52 -26.95 -4.33
CA ALA A 30 -2.30 -27.75 -4.24
C ALA A 30 -1.80 -27.90 -2.79
N LEU A 31 -2.12 -26.94 -1.91
CA LEU A 31 -1.82 -27.01 -0.47
C LEU A 31 -2.79 -27.90 0.31
N GLU A 32 -3.87 -28.40 -0.31
CA GLU A 32 -4.83 -29.33 0.30
C GLU A 32 -4.50 -30.80 0.03
N LEU A 33 -3.59 -31.07 -0.91
CA LEU A 33 -3.13 -32.42 -1.20
C LEU A 33 -2.43 -33.04 0.02
N ARG A 34 -2.77 -34.29 0.33
CA ARG A 34 -2.28 -35.05 1.50
C ARG A 34 -0.74 -35.18 1.56
N GLY A 35 -0.05 -34.98 0.43
CA GLY A 35 1.41 -35.03 0.34
C GLY A 35 2.12 -33.71 0.67
N THR A 36 1.41 -32.59 0.82
CA THR A 36 2.05 -31.28 0.98
C THR A 36 2.59 -31.07 2.40
N THR A 37 1.97 -31.73 3.40
CA THR A 37 2.42 -31.73 4.80
C THR A 37 3.67 -32.59 5.06
N SER A 38 4.13 -33.38 4.09
CA SER A 38 5.41 -34.10 4.21
C SER A 38 6.61 -33.25 3.77
N VAL A 39 6.37 -32.19 2.99
CA VAL A 39 7.40 -31.26 2.50
C VAL A 39 7.39 -29.96 3.29
N PHE A 40 6.21 -29.49 3.71
CA PHE A 40 6.04 -28.30 4.54
C PHE A 40 5.45 -28.66 5.89
N ASP A 41 5.95 -28.04 6.96
CA ASP A 41 5.35 -28.17 8.28
C ASP A 41 3.91 -27.62 8.29
N VAL A 42 3.06 -28.18 9.17
CA VAL A 42 1.64 -27.85 9.29
C VAL A 42 1.42 -26.35 9.51
N GLN A 43 2.31 -25.71 10.28
CA GLN A 43 2.24 -24.28 10.55
C GLN A 43 2.60 -23.41 9.33
N SER A 44 3.51 -23.88 8.48
CA SER A 44 3.82 -23.20 7.22
C SER A 44 2.66 -23.30 6.24
N VAL A 45 2.02 -24.48 6.15
CA VAL A 45 0.85 -24.68 5.27
C VAL A 45 -0.32 -23.80 5.71
N SER A 46 -0.59 -23.68 7.01
CA SER A 46 -1.68 -22.83 7.51
C SER A 46 -1.43 -21.34 7.25
N GLU A 47 -0.19 -20.87 7.39
CA GLU A 47 0.18 -19.49 7.05
C GLU A 47 0.12 -19.22 5.54
N LEU A 48 0.63 -20.14 4.69
CA LEU A 48 0.48 -20.01 3.24
C LEU A 48 -0.99 -19.98 2.82
N ARG A 49 -1.84 -20.83 3.39
CA ARG A 49 -3.30 -20.76 3.14
C ARG A 49 -3.86 -19.41 3.53
N ARG A 50 -3.48 -18.87 4.68
CA ARG A 50 -3.91 -17.55 5.14
C ARG A 50 -3.54 -16.45 4.15
N TRP A 51 -2.39 -16.53 3.49
CA TRP A 51 -1.95 -15.53 2.52
C TRP A 51 -2.63 -15.65 1.15
N LEU A 52 -2.96 -16.89 0.74
CA LEU A 52 -3.53 -17.18 -0.58
C LEU A 52 -5.05 -17.11 -0.59
N ALA A 53 -5.71 -17.35 0.56
CA ALA A 53 -7.16 -17.32 0.69
C ALA A 53 -7.84 -16.02 0.21
N PRO A 54 -7.26 -14.82 0.36
CA PRO A 54 -7.83 -13.60 -0.22
C PRO A 54 -7.84 -13.59 -1.75
N TRP A 55 -7.06 -14.44 -2.41
CA TRP A 55 -6.92 -14.47 -3.88
C TRP A 55 -7.52 -15.72 -4.52
N SER A 56 -8.02 -16.68 -3.72
CA SER A 56 -8.64 -17.90 -4.24
C SER A 56 -10.04 -17.66 -4.80
N TYR A 57 -10.39 -18.37 -5.87
CA TYR A 57 -11.76 -18.39 -6.42
C TYR A 57 -12.70 -19.35 -5.67
N ASP A 58 -12.15 -20.20 -4.80
CA ASP A 58 -12.95 -21.12 -3.99
C ASP A 58 -13.45 -20.42 -2.72
N SER A 59 -14.76 -20.38 -2.54
CA SER A 59 -15.39 -19.84 -1.34
C SER A 59 -15.21 -20.80 -0.16
N ALA A 60 -14.78 -20.32 1.00
CA ALA A 60 -14.60 -21.13 2.22
C ALA A 60 -15.88 -21.87 2.68
N THR A 61 -17.05 -21.44 2.22
CA THR A 61 -18.34 -22.13 2.42
C THR A 61 -18.47 -23.44 1.66
N ALA A 62 -17.62 -23.70 0.65
CA ALA A 62 -17.52 -25.01 0.01
C ALA A 62 -16.74 -26.04 0.85
N LEU A 63 -16.03 -25.60 1.90
CA LEU A 63 -15.17 -26.41 2.76
C LEU A 63 -15.81 -26.82 4.09
N THR A 64 -17.11 -26.58 4.30
CA THR A 64 -17.86 -27.14 5.45
C THR A 64 -18.88 -28.18 4.97
N PRO A 65 -18.47 -29.43 4.69
CA PRO A 65 -19.40 -30.51 4.51
C PRO A 65 -19.81 -31.03 5.90
N ASP A 66 -20.66 -30.29 6.62
CA ASP A 66 -21.43 -30.93 7.69
C ASP A 66 -22.70 -30.15 8.08
N GLY A 67 -23.84 -30.79 7.81
CA GLY A 67 -24.96 -30.84 8.75
C GLY A 67 -25.97 -29.70 8.76
N SER A 68 -26.87 -29.64 7.78
CA SER A 68 -28.33 -29.57 8.07
C SER A 68 -29.17 -29.71 6.81
N ALA A 69 -29.97 -30.77 6.81
CA ALA A 69 -31.02 -31.03 5.84
C ALA A 69 -32.10 -29.94 5.87
N GLY A 70 -32.42 -29.37 4.71
CA GLY A 70 -33.56 -28.48 4.48
C GLY A 70 -33.75 -28.22 2.99
N GLY A 71 -34.77 -28.83 2.39
CA GLY A 71 -34.91 -29.00 0.95
C GLY A 71 -35.26 -27.75 0.13
N GLY A 72 -34.98 -27.85 -1.17
CA GLY A 72 -35.63 -27.12 -2.27
C GLY A 72 -35.25 -25.66 -2.49
N THR A 73 -35.12 -24.85 -1.44
CA THR A 73 -34.86 -23.40 -1.53
C THR A 73 -33.44 -23.00 -1.11
N ALA A 74 -32.76 -23.85 -0.33
CA ALA A 74 -31.38 -23.63 0.10
C ALA A 74 -30.36 -23.70 -1.07
N SER A 75 -30.67 -24.46 -2.13
CA SER A 75 -29.80 -24.59 -3.31
C SER A 75 -29.81 -23.35 -4.21
N SER A 76 -30.95 -22.67 -4.35
CA SER A 76 -31.06 -21.42 -5.14
C SER A 76 -30.39 -20.23 -4.45
N ASP A 77 -30.40 -20.18 -3.12
CA ASP A 77 -29.70 -19.12 -2.39
C ASP A 77 -28.20 -19.39 -2.29
N ALA A 78 -27.77 -20.64 -2.09
CA ALA A 78 -26.35 -21.01 -2.12
C ALA A 78 -25.69 -20.70 -3.47
N THR A 79 -26.39 -20.97 -4.59
CA THR A 79 -25.92 -20.60 -5.94
C THR A 79 -25.83 -19.08 -6.11
N ARG A 80 -26.81 -18.32 -5.61
CA ARG A 80 -26.77 -16.85 -5.64
C ARG A 80 -25.59 -16.27 -4.84
N TYR A 81 -25.27 -16.82 -3.67
CA TYR A 81 -24.11 -16.39 -2.88
C TYR A 81 -22.77 -16.76 -3.56
N ALA A 82 -22.70 -17.94 -4.19
CA ALA A 82 -21.53 -18.35 -4.97
C ALA A 82 -21.30 -17.45 -6.20
N ASP A 83 -22.37 -17.07 -6.91
CA ASP A 83 -22.31 -16.12 -8.03
C ASP A 83 -21.84 -14.73 -7.58
N LEU A 84 -22.31 -14.25 -6.42
CA LEU A 84 -21.85 -13.00 -5.83
C LEU A 84 -20.36 -13.05 -5.45
N TYR A 85 -19.89 -14.17 -4.90
CA TYR A 85 -18.49 -14.38 -4.58
C TYR A 85 -17.62 -14.37 -5.84
N SER A 86 -18.03 -15.13 -6.87
CA SER A 86 -17.38 -15.18 -8.19
C SER A 86 -17.29 -13.78 -8.82
N THR A 87 -18.39 -13.02 -8.79
CA THR A 87 -18.43 -11.64 -9.27
C THR A 87 -17.47 -10.74 -8.49
N GLY A 88 -17.44 -10.84 -7.16
CA GLY A 88 -16.52 -10.09 -6.31
C GLY A 88 -15.06 -10.38 -6.63
N MET A 89 -14.71 -11.65 -6.89
CA MET A 89 -13.37 -12.04 -7.30
C MET A 89 -13.00 -11.53 -8.69
N GLN A 90 -13.92 -11.59 -9.67
CA GLN A 90 -13.70 -10.99 -11.00
C GLN A 90 -13.41 -9.49 -10.89
N ILE A 91 -14.22 -8.77 -10.11
CA ILE A 91 -14.03 -7.33 -9.85
C ILE A 91 -12.66 -7.09 -9.20
N ARG A 92 -12.25 -7.92 -8.23
CA ARG A 92 -10.94 -7.81 -7.57
C ARG A 92 -9.79 -7.90 -8.58
N PHE A 93 -9.77 -8.92 -9.44
CA PHE A 93 -8.70 -9.10 -10.43
C PHE A 93 -8.66 -7.97 -11.46
N VAL A 94 -9.83 -7.55 -11.96
CA VAL A 94 -9.93 -6.39 -12.87
C VAL A 94 -9.45 -5.11 -12.19
N ALA A 95 -9.83 -4.90 -10.93
CA ALA A 95 -9.42 -3.73 -10.17
C ALA A 95 -7.91 -3.70 -9.91
N VAL A 96 -7.27 -4.83 -9.55
CA VAL A 96 -5.80 -4.89 -9.43
C VAL A 96 -5.14 -4.51 -10.74
N PHE A 97 -5.60 -5.09 -11.86
CA PHE A 97 -5.07 -4.80 -13.19
C PHE A 97 -5.13 -3.30 -13.49
N VAL A 98 -6.32 -2.68 -13.34
CA VAL A 98 -6.55 -1.27 -13.67
C VAL A 98 -5.79 -0.34 -12.72
N CYS A 99 -5.83 -0.59 -11.41
CA CYS A 99 -5.13 0.23 -10.43
C CYS A 99 -3.61 0.16 -10.59
N PHE A 100 -3.06 -1.04 -10.83
CA PHE A 100 -1.63 -1.21 -11.09
C PHE A 100 -1.25 -0.53 -12.41
N LEU A 101 -2.00 -0.77 -13.49
CA LEU A 101 -1.78 -0.17 -14.80
C LEU A 101 -1.76 1.37 -14.72
N ALA A 102 -2.73 1.97 -14.02
CA ALA A 102 -2.85 3.42 -13.89
C ALA A 102 -1.64 4.03 -13.16
N GLY A 103 -1.23 3.45 -12.03
CA GLY A 103 -0.07 3.95 -11.29
C GLY A 103 1.25 3.64 -12.00
N ALA A 104 1.41 2.46 -12.61
CA ALA A 104 2.60 2.11 -13.39
C ALA A 104 2.77 3.06 -14.58
N LEU A 105 1.69 3.36 -15.30
CA LEU A 105 1.71 4.32 -16.41
C LEU A 105 2.11 5.71 -15.93
N LEU A 106 1.56 6.17 -14.79
CA LEU A 106 1.91 7.46 -14.21
C LEU A 106 3.38 7.49 -13.77
N LEU A 107 3.84 6.48 -13.04
CA LEU A 107 5.20 6.38 -12.51
C LEU A 107 6.23 6.26 -13.63
N VAL A 108 6.06 5.35 -14.60
CA VAL A 108 6.99 5.17 -15.73
C VAL A 108 7.04 6.42 -16.61
N ARG A 109 5.89 7.10 -16.80
CA ARG A 109 5.86 8.34 -17.57
C ARG A 109 6.57 9.49 -16.86
N ARG A 110 6.42 9.59 -15.53
CA ARG A 110 6.93 10.71 -14.72
C ARG A 110 8.35 10.48 -14.23
N MET A 111 8.76 9.23 -14.01
CA MET A 111 10.09 8.77 -13.60
C MET A 111 10.58 7.69 -14.58
N PRO A 112 10.92 8.06 -15.83
CA PRO A 112 11.42 7.08 -16.79
C PRO A 112 12.71 6.43 -16.28
N PRO A 113 12.87 5.10 -16.40
CA PRO A 113 14.01 4.37 -15.86
C PRO A 113 15.26 4.54 -16.74
N THR A 114 15.81 5.76 -16.77
CA THR A 114 17.10 6.07 -17.39
C THR A 114 18.24 5.92 -16.38
N ARG A 115 19.52 5.96 -16.84
CA ARG A 115 20.70 5.82 -15.96
C ARG A 115 20.59 6.77 -14.75
N GLY A 116 20.52 6.21 -13.54
CA GLY A 116 20.38 6.93 -12.27
C GLY A 116 18.95 7.10 -11.72
N ARG A 117 17.89 6.82 -12.48
CA ARG A 117 16.48 6.82 -12.00
C ARG A 117 15.88 5.42 -11.85
N THR A 118 16.54 4.39 -12.40
CA THR A 118 16.11 2.99 -12.34
C THR A 118 15.77 2.48 -10.94
N PRO A 119 16.61 2.65 -9.89
CA PRO A 119 16.29 2.12 -8.57
C PRO A 119 15.07 2.83 -7.96
N ALA A 120 14.94 4.14 -8.17
CA ALA A 120 13.78 4.89 -7.68
C ALA A 120 12.48 4.46 -8.39
N ALA A 121 12.53 4.24 -9.71
CA ALA A 121 11.39 3.74 -10.47
C ALA A 121 10.98 2.33 -10.03
N LEU A 122 11.96 1.46 -9.78
CA LEU A 122 11.72 0.10 -9.28
C LEU A 122 11.08 0.12 -7.89
N LEU A 123 11.64 0.87 -6.95
CA LEU A 123 11.11 0.98 -5.59
C LEU A 123 9.71 1.60 -5.59
N ALA A 124 9.46 2.62 -6.42
CA ALA A 124 8.13 3.23 -6.54
C ALA A 124 7.10 2.26 -7.13
N LEU A 125 7.45 1.52 -8.19
CA LEU A 125 6.57 0.51 -8.79
C LEU A 125 6.31 -0.66 -7.83
N TRP A 126 7.33 -1.10 -7.10
CA TRP A 126 7.19 -2.13 -6.09
C TRP A 126 6.23 -1.69 -4.99
N ALA A 127 6.43 -0.49 -4.44
CA ALA A 127 5.56 0.08 -3.41
C ALA A 127 4.13 0.35 -3.89
N TRP A 128 3.93 0.62 -5.19
CA TRP A 128 2.61 0.79 -5.78
C TRP A 128 1.82 -0.53 -5.87
N GLY A 129 2.49 -1.68 -5.94
CA GLY A 129 1.81 -2.97 -6.04
C GLY A 129 0.90 -3.30 -4.83
N PRO A 130 1.39 -3.23 -3.58
CA PRO A 130 0.55 -3.36 -2.39
C PRO A 130 -0.61 -2.37 -2.38
N VAL A 131 -0.37 -1.12 -2.79
CA VAL A 131 -1.42 -0.09 -2.92
C VAL A 131 -2.51 -0.52 -3.90
N ALA A 132 -2.14 -1.02 -5.08
CA ALA A 132 -3.09 -1.52 -6.07
C ALA A 132 -3.88 -2.74 -5.54
N GLY A 133 -3.22 -3.64 -4.80
CA GLY A 133 -3.88 -4.76 -4.13
C GLY A 133 -4.91 -4.30 -3.10
N THR A 134 -4.54 -3.37 -2.23
CA THR A 134 -5.44 -2.77 -1.23
C THR A 134 -6.63 -2.08 -1.90
N LEU A 135 -6.41 -1.29 -2.96
CA LEU A 135 -7.49 -0.65 -3.73
C LEU A 135 -8.41 -1.66 -4.43
N ALA A 136 -7.88 -2.76 -4.91
CA ALA A 136 -8.71 -3.80 -5.52
C ALA A 136 -9.57 -4.53 -4.49
N VAL A 137 -9.00 -4.78 -3.31
CA VAL A 137 -9.71 -5.38 -2.19
C VAL A 137 -10.81 -4.45 -1.69
N THR A 138 -10.58 -3.14 -1.57
CA THR A 138 -11.62 -2.18 -1.20
C THR A 138 -12.76 -2.14 -2.22
N VAL A 139 -12.44 -2.13 -3.53
CA VAL A 139 -13.45 -2.10 -4.60
C VAL A 139 -14.28 -3.38 -4.63
N SER A 140 -13.67 -4.55 -4.41
CA SER A 140 -14.38 -5.85 -4.40
C SER A 140 -15.14 -6.17 -3.11
N ALA A 141 -14.83 -5.48 -2.01
CA ALA A 141 -15.34 -5.83 -0.68
C ALA A 141 -16.88 -5.87 -0.56
N PRO A 142 -17.68 -4.98 -1.19
CA PRO A 142 -19.13 -5.03 -1.09
C PRO A 142 -19.74 -6.37 -1.55
N TRP A 143 -19.24 -6.92 -2.67
CA TRP A 143 -19.70 -8.19 -3.22
C TRP A 143 -19.31 -9.37 -2.34
N LEU A 144 -18.11 -9.36 -1.78
CA LEU A 144 -17.62 -10.43 -0.92
C LEU A 144 -18.33 -10.44 0.44
N ILE A 145 -18.64 -9.26 0.98
CA ILE A 145 -19.46 -9.14 2.20
C ILE A 145 -20.88 -9.67 1.94
N ALA A 146 -21.49 -9.28 0.81
CA ALA A 146 -22.81 -9.75 0.41
C ALA A 146 -22.84 -11.28 0.19
N SER A 147 -21.77 -11.85 -0.38
CA SER A 147 -21.64 -13.30 -0.60
C SER A 147 -21.61 -14.13 0.69
N GLY A 148 -21.22 -13.52 1.83
CA GLY A 148 -21.13 -14.20 3.11
C GLY A 148 -22.46 -14.47 3.81
N GLY A 149 -23.60 -14.06 3.23
CA GLY A 149 -24.95 -14.29 3.79
C GLY A 149 -25.23 -13.61 5.14
N ARG A 150 -24.27 -12.83 5.67
CA ARG A 150 -24.43 -12.08 6.92
C ARG A 150 -25.18 -10.80 6.63
N GLY A 151 -26.50 -10.89 6.55
CA GLY A 151 -27.36 -9.71 6.60
C GLY A 151 -27.00 -8.87 7.82
N SER A 152 -26.71 -7.59 7.60
CA SER A 152 -26.68 -6.46 8.54
C SER A 152 -26.21 -6.84 9.95
N TYR A 153 -24.99 -6.51 10.41
CA TYR A 153 -24.90 -5.45 11.42
C TYR A 153 -23.50 -4.79 11.50
N ARG A 154 -22.50 -5.20 10.70
CA ARG A 154 -21.11 -4.66 10.76
C ARG A 154 -20.38 -4.75 9.41
N VAL A 155 -20.93 -4.13 8.37
CA VAL A 155 -20.36 -4.12 7.01
C VAL A 155 -18.99 -3.42 6.99
N LEU A 156 -18.89 -2.31 7.71
CA LEU A 156 -17.72 -1.44 7.73
C LEU A 156 -16.51 -2.08 8.48
N PRO A 157 -16.69 -2.77 9.62
CA PRO A 157 -15.64 -3.57 10.24
C PRO A 157 -15.15 -4.77 9.44
N GLN A 158 -16.03 -5.42 8.67
CA GLN A 158 -15.65 -6.51 7.79
C GLN A 158 -14.84 -6.01 6.59
N LEU A 159 -15.19 -4.83 6.03
CA LEU A 159 -14.39 -4.14 5.03
C LEU A 159 -12.95 -3.95 5.51
N ALA A 160 -12.78 -3.46 6.74
CA ALA A 160 -11.47 -3.20 7.32
C ALA A 160 -10.64 -4.49 7.48
N GLY A 161 -11.24 -5.57 7.99
CA GLY A 161 -10.58 -6.87 8.10
C GLY A 161 -10.19 -7.50 6.76
N VAL A 162 -11.02 -7.31 5.72
CA VAL A 162 -10.76 -7.79 4.36
C VAL A 162 -9.63 -6.98 3.69
N ILE A 163 -9.57 -5.66 3.93
CA ILE A 163 -8.48 -4.79 3.43
C ILE A 163 -7.13 -5.17 4.04
N ALA A 164 -7.12 -5.64 5.29
CA ALA A 164 -5.92 -6.08 6.00
C ALA A 164 -5.31 -7.38 5.45
N SER A 165 -6.11 -8.21 4.77
CA SER A 165 -5.69 -9.56 4.38
C SER A 165 -4.89 -9.61 3.08
N SER A 166 -4.74 -8.50 2.35
CA SER A 166 -4.06 -8.49 1.05
C SER A 166 -2.53 -8.63 1.11
N GLY A 167 -1.93 -8.60 2.30
CA GLY A 167 -0.56 -8.14 2.53
C GLY A 167 0.56 -8.91 1.84
N PRO A 168 0.93 -10.13 2.27
CA PRO A 168 2.25 -10.68 1.95
C PRO A 168 2.42 -11.08 0.48
N VAL A 169 1.44 -11.79 -0.08
CA VAL A 169 1.50 -12.32 -1.45
C VAL A 169 1.54 -11.18 -2.48
N VAL A 170 0.82 -10.08 -2.24
CA VAL A 170 0.86 -8.92 -3.14
C VAL A 170 2.21 -8.23 -3.12
N VAL A 171 2.89 -8.15 -1.96
CA VAL A 171 4.23 -7.55 -1.86
C VAL A 171 5.24 -8.31 -2.71
N PHE A 172 5.21 -9.64 -2.70
CA PHE A 172 6.10 -10.47 -3.52
C PHE A 172 5.72 -10.45 -5.01
N ALA A 173 4.44 -10.58 -5.33
CA ALA A 173 3.96 -10.47 -6.72
C ALA A 173 4.31 -9.11 -7.32
N ALA A 174 4.17 -8.03 -6.54
CA ALA A 174 4.56 -6.68 -6.92
C ALA A 174 6.07 -6.56 -7.16
N LEU A 175 6.91 -7.22 -6.35
CA LEU A 175 8.36 -7.16 -6.52
C LEU A 175 8.77 -7.75 -7.87
N VAL A 176 8.32 -8.98 -8.17
CA VAL A 176 8.56 -9.65 -9.45
C VAL A 176 8.01 -8.81 -10.60
N THR A 177 6.79 -8.31 -10.45
CA THR A 177 6.15 -7.45 -11.46
C THR A 177 6.94 -6.18 -11.71
N SER A 178 7.43 -5.53 -10.66
CA SER A 178 8.20 -4.28 -10.76
C SER A 178 9.52 -4.47 -11.52
N LEU A 179 10.22 -5.59 -11.27
CA LEU A 179 11.45 -5.95 -11.97
C LEU A 179 11.22 -6.08 -13.47
N VAL A 180 10.21 -6.87 -13.86
CA VAL A 180 9.85 -7.07 -15.27
C VAL A 180 9.38 -5.76 -15.91
N THR A 181 8.53 -5.00 -15.22
CA THR A 181 7.99 -3.71 -15.71
C THR A 181 9.12 -2.71 -15.97
N VAL A 182 10.07 -2.57 -15.04
CA VAL A 182 11.22 -1.67 -15.19
C VAL A 182 12.15 -2.17 -16.29
N PHE A 183 12.39 -3.48 -16.39
CA PHE A 183 13.19 -4.06 -17.46
C PHE A 183 12.60 -3.75 -18.84
N VAL A 184 11.31 -4.02 -19.05
CA VAL A 184 10.61 -3.70 -20.30
C VAL A 184 10.62 -2.18 -20.56
N ALA A 185 10.40 -1.36 -19.53
CA ALA A 185 10.45 0.09 -19.66
C ALA A 185 11.85 0.60 -20.04
N ARG A 186 12.92 -0.03 -19.55
CA ARG A 186 14.29 0.27 -19.93
C ARG A 186 14.57 -0.07 -21.38
N VAL A 187 14.11 -1.23 -21.84
CA VAL A 187 14.22 -1.64 -23.25
C VAL A 187 13.46 -0.64 -24.13
N ALA A 188 12.25 -0.25 -23.75
CA ALA A 188 11.44 0.73 -24.48
C ALA A 188 12.01 2.17 -24.45
N ALA A 189 12.90 2.49 -23.50
CA ALA A 189 13.52 3.79 -23.34
C ALA A 189 14.95 3.88 -23.91
N LYS A 190 15.48 2.80 -24.50
CA LYS A 190 16.88 2.71 -24.95
C LYS A 190 17.29 3.81 -25.94
N ASP A 191 16.35 4.27 -26.78
CA ASP A 191 16.57 5.30 -27.80
C ASP A 191 15.95 6.66 -27.41
N ALA A 192 15.67 6.89 -26.13
CA ALA A 192 15.13 8.16 -25.66
C ALA A 192 16.25 8.99 -25.02
N ASP A 193 16.43 10.21 -25.51
CA ASP A 193 17.38 11.15 -24.89
C ASP A 193 17.06 11.36 -23.40
N PRO A 194 18.09 11.48 -22.55
CA PRO A 194 17.91 11.70 -21.14
C PRO A 194 17.23 13.06 -20.93
N LEU A 195 15.96 13.03 -20.50
CA LEU A 195 15.23 14.24 -20.13
C LEU A 195 15.98 14.98 -19.00
N PRO A 196 16.21 16.30 -19.14
CA PRO A 196 16.94 17.09 -18.17
C PRO A 196 16.30 16.95 -16.79
N ARG A 197 17.15 16.88 -15.75
CA ARG A 197 16.69 16.94 -14.35
C ARG A 197 16.18 18.34 -14.10
N GLN A 198 15.01 18.44 -13.46
CA GLN A 198 14.56 19.74 -12.97
C GLN A 198 15.44 20.11 -11.78
N GLU A 199 16.24 21.16 -11.94
CA GLU A 199 17.03 21.71 -10.84
C GLU A 199 16.07 22.42 -9.88
N VAL A 200 15.81 21.76 -8.75
CA VAL A 200 15.06 22.34 -7.64
C VAL A 200 16.08 22.79 -6.59
N PRO A 201 16.02 24.06 -6.12
CA PRO A 201 16.96 24.53 -5.12
C PRO A 201 16.90 23.64 -3.87
N PRO A 202 18.06 23.25 -3.31
CA PRO A 202 18.14 22.23 -2.27
C PRO A 202 17.42 22.63 -0.98
N ARG A 203 17.28 23.94 -0.72
CA ARG A 203 16.55 24.47 0.44
C ARG A 203 15.04 24.26 0.30
N ALA A 204 14.46 24.57 -0.86
CA ALA A 204 13.05 24.34 -1.14
C ALA A 204 12.68 22.85 -1.08
N ALA A 205 13.54 21.99 -1.63
CA ALA A 205 13.34 20.54 -1.56
C ALA A 205 13.38 20.00 -0.12
N ARG A 206 14.27 20.51 0.74
CA ARG A 206 14.34 20.15 2.16
C ARG A 206 13.11 20.63 2.94
N LEU A 207 12.65 21.86 2.70
CA LEU A 207 11.45 22.41 3.34
C LEU A 207 10.20 21.62 2.96
N ALA A 208 10.05 21.29 1.68
CA ALA A 208 8.96 20.47 1.21
C ALA A 208 8.98 19.07 1.82
N ALA A 209 10.15 18.44 1.88
CA ALA A 209 10.33 17.16 2.53
C ALA A 209 9.96 17.23 4.02
N SER A 210 10.42 18.26 4.76
CA SER A 210 10.10 18.42 6.17
C SER A 210 8.61 18.64 6.43
N VAL A 211 7.92 19.42 5.59
CA VAL A 211 6.47 19.65 5.71
C VAL A 211 5.70 18.35 5.45
N GLY A 212 6.04 17.62 4.39
CA GLY A 212 5.40 16.34 4.09
C GLY A 212 5.65 15.29 5.19
N THR A 213 6.87 15.22 5.72
CA THR A 213 7.17 14.31 6.85
C THR A 213 6.53 14.71 8.15
N ALA A 214 6.33 16.02 8.39
CA ALA A 214 5.63 16.47 9.59
C ALA A 214 4.18 15.95 9.61
N VAL A 215 3.50 15.89 8.46
CA VAL A 215 2.15 15.29 8.35
C VAL A 215 2.16 13.82 8.79
N ILE A 216 3.19 13.06 8.37
CA ILE A 216 3.34 11.64 8.72
C ILE A 216 3.74 11.48 10.19
N ALA A 217 4.63 12.34 10.70
CA ALA A 217 5.03 12.36 12.10
C ALA A 217 3.84 12.68 13.02
N VAL A 218 3.01 13.64 12.64
CA VAL A 218 1.78 13.98 13.36
C VAL A 218 0.81 12.80 13.34
N SER A 219 0.64 12.14 12.20
CA SER A 219 -0.15 10.91 12.11
C SER A 219 0.37 9.81 13.05
N LEU A 220 1.67 9.53 13.00
CA LEU A 220 2.38 8.59 13.87
C LEU A 220 2.15 8.89 15.36
N VAL A 221 2.34 10.15 15.77
CA VAL A 221 2.22 10.56 17.16
C VAL A 221 0.77 10.52 17.64
N ILE A 222 -0.17 11.03 16.84
CA ILE A 222 -1.59 11.05 17.19
C ILE A 222 -2.15 9.62 17.25
N LEU A 223 -1.82 8.75 16.29
CA LEU A 223 -2.31 7.38 16.24
C LEU A 223 -1.66 6.47 17.28
N SER A 224 -0.41 6.73 17.65
CA SER A 224 0.31 5.95 18.66
C SER A 224 0.04 6.41 20.09
N TYR A 225 -0.64 7.54 20.31
CA TYR A 225 -0.97 7.99 21.66
C TYR A 225 -2.17 7.20 22.21
N GLN A 226 -1.95 6.37 23.24
CA GLN A 226 -2.99 5.50 23.82
C GLN A 226 -4.25 6.26 24.23
N SER A 227 -4.13 7.48 24.76
CA SER A 227 -5.32 8.27 25.14
C SER A 227 -6.15 8.70 23.93
N VAL A 228 -5.51 8.94 22.78
CA VAL A 228 -6.20 9.24 21.53
C VAL A 228 -6.77 7.94 20.94
N ALA A 229 -6.04 6.83 20.98
CA ALA A 229 -6.54 5.54 20.56
C ALA A 229 -7.75 5.11 21.40
N ALA A 230 -7.69 5.27 22.73
CA ALA A 230 -8.78 5.00 23.67
C ALA A 230 -9.95 5.97 23.48
N TRP A 231 -9.68 7.25 23.23
CA TRP A 231 -10.72 8.23 22.89
C TRP A 231 -11.39 7.88 21.56
N ILE A 232 -10.65 7.52 20.51
CA ILE A 232 -11.21 7.04 19.23
C ILE A 232 -11.98 5.73 19.44
N GLN A 233 -11.50 4.82 20.29
CA GLN A 233 -12.18 3.57 20.63
C GLN A 233 -13.50 3.80 21.40
N THR A 234 -13.62 4.87 22.18
CA THR A 234 -14.79 5.15 23.02
C THR A 234 -15.76 6.16 22.40
N SER A 235 -15.29 7.09 21.57
CA SER A 235 -16.10 8.19 21.00
C SER A 235 -17.08 7.72 19.92
N PHE A 236 -16.80 6.58 19.27
CA PHE A 236 -17.63 6.03 18.20
C PHE A 236 -18.40 4.75 18.60
N GLY A 237 -18.31 4.32 19.87
CA GLY A 237 -18.87 3.05 20.37
C GLY A 237 -20.37 3.04 20.75
N GLY A 238 -21.16 4.06 20.37
CA GLY A 238 -22.58 4.15 20.72
C GLY A 238 -23.50 3.90 19.52
N GLY A 239 -24.73 3.38 19.71
CA GLY A 239 -25.69 3.05 18.63
C GLY A 239 -26.31 4.24 17.87
N GLY A 240 -25.50 5.23 17.44
CA GLY A 240 -25.92 6.39 16.66
C GLY A 240 -25.52 6.32 15.17
N LEU A 241 -26.05 7.24 14.35
CA LEU A 241 -25.82 7.34 12.90
C LEU A 241 -24.34 7.48 12.47
N LEU A 242 -23.45 7.88 13.38
CA LEU A 242 -22.00 8.05 13.13
C LEU A 242 -21.13 6.93 13.69
N SER A 243 -21.73 5.91 14.29
CA SER A 243 -21.02 4.79 14.92
C SER A 243 -20.32 3.90 13.90
N GLU A 244 -21.03 3.55 12.83
CA GLU A 244 -20.51 2.75 11.73
C GLU A 244 -19.37 3.43 10.95
N PRO A 245 -19.49 4.70 10.48
CA PRO A 245 -18.37 5.40 9.84
C PRO A 245 -17.22 5.71 10.81
N GLY A 246 -17.52 5.91 12.09
CA GLY A 246 -16.53 6.04 13.14
C GLY A 246 -15.74 4.75 13.38
N ASP A 247 -16.40 3.60 13.36
CA ASP A 247 -15.77 2.28 13.43
C ASP A 247 -14.93 1.97 12.17
N LEU A 248 -15.40 2.39 10.98
CA LEU A 248 -14.57 2.32 9.78
C LEU A 248 -13.33 3.17 9.95
N LEU A 249 -13.46 4.46 10.31
CA LEU A 249 -12.32 5.34 10.47
C LEU A 249 -11.36 4.77 11.53
N ARG A 250 -11.91 4.25 12.64
CA ARG A 250 -11.17 3.59 13.70
C ARG A 250 -10.37 2.41 13.16
N GLN A 251 -11.00 1.45 12.49
CA GLN A 251 -10.27 0.30 11.96
C GLN A 251 -9.34 0.69 10.81
N TRP A 252 -9.72 1.63 9.96
CA TRP A 252 -8.92 2.12 8.86
C TRP A 252 -7.65 2.83 9.35
N LEU A 253 -7.73 3.52 10.50
CA LEU A 253 -6.60 4.12 11.20
C LEU A 253 -5.80 3.11 12.06
N LEU A 254 -6.46 2.17 12.76
CA LEU A 254 -5.82 1.12 13.58
C LEU A 254 -5.20 -0.01 12.73
N LEU A 255 -5.65 -0.20 11.48
CA LEU A 255 -5.02 -1.08 10.48
C LEU A 255 -3.77 -0.46 9.86
N GLY A 256 -3.60 0.86 10.03
CA GLY A 256 -2.27 1.45 10.12
C GLY A 256 -1.61 0.88 11.35
N VAL A 257 -0.85 -0.21 11.20
CA VAL A 257 0.00 -0.77 12.26
C VAL A 257 1.04 0.28 12.63
N TRP A 258 0.62 1.23 13.45
CA TRP A 258 1.45 2.15 14.19
C TRP A 258 1.55 1.54 15.56
N THR A 259 2.77 1.15 15.92
CA THR A 259 3.09 0.28 17.04
C THR A 259 2.31 0.64 18.30
N ASP A 260 1.57 -0.34 18.84
CA ASP A 260 0.93 -0.21 20.15
C ASP A 260 2.01 0.04 21.20
N PRO A 261 1.84 1.04 22.09
CA PRO A 261 2.72 1.18 23.24
C PRO A 261 2.38 0.04 24.22
N ALA A 262 2.95 -1.15 24.02
CA ALA A 262 2.93 -2.15 25.08
C ALA A 262 3.83 -1.64 26.22
N SER A 263 3.48 -2.01 27.45
CA SER A 263 4.20 -1.75 28.71
C SER A 263 5.58 -2.43 28.78
N ALA A 264 6.32 -2.38 27.69
CA ALA A 264 7.60 -3.03 27.50
C ALA A 264 8.71 -2.27 28.23
N PRO A 265 9.77 -2.96 28.69
CA PRO A 265 10.94 -2.32 29.28
C PRO A 265 11.53 -1.27 28.33
N LEU A 266 12.17 -0.25 28.90
CA LEU A 266 12.62 0.98 28.21
C LEU A 266 13.50 0.71 26.97
N GLY A 267 14.24 -0.39 26.95
CA GLY A 267 15.03 -0.85 25.80
C GLY A 267 14.19 -1.30 24.60
N ASP A 268 13.16 -2.12 24.83
CA ASP A 268 12.24 -2.58 23.79
C ASP A 268 11.41 -1.42 23.23
N TRP A 269 11.05 -0.46 24.09
CA TRP A 269 10.37 0.76 23.67
C TRP A 269 11.22 1.62 22.73
N LEU A 270 12.53 1.77 23.01
CA LEU A 270 13.47 2.49 22.16
C LEU A 270 13.70 1.79 20.81
N LEU A 271 13.84 0.45 20.81
CA LEU A 271 13.94 -0.33 19.58
C LEU A 271 12.68 -0.21 18.72
N TYR A 272 11.50 -0.27 19.33
CA TYR A 272 10.23 -0.08 18.62
C TYR A 272 10.11 1.34 18.01
N ARG A 273 10.54 2.38 18.73
CA ARG A 273 10.58 3.74 18.17
C ARG A 273 11.67 3.99 17.14
N ALA A 274 12.74 3.21 17.15
CA ALA A 274 13.74 3.27 16.08
C ALA A 274 13.12 2.93 14.71
N ALA A 275 12.12 2.05 14.69
CA ALA A 275 11.40 1.72 13.47
C ALA A 275 10.54 2.89 12.94
N ASP A 276 9.93 3.70 13.81
CA ASP A 276 9.21 4.91 13.40
C ASP A 276 10.16 6.00 12.89
N LEU A 277 11.32 6.15 13.54
CA LEU A 277 12.38 7.04 13.07
C LEU A 277 12.89 6.60 11.69
N LEU A 278 12.99 5.29 11.45
CA LEU A 278 13.34 4.74 10.14
C LEU A 278 12.29 5.10 9.09
N VAL A 279 10.99 4.96 9.39
CA VAL A 279 9.90 5.40 8.50
C VAL A 279 10.06 6.87 8.15
N LEU A 280 10.20 7.74 9.16
CA LEU A 280 10.35 9.17 8.95
C LEU A 280 11.61 9.52 8.14
N ALA A 281 12.73 8.86 8.40
CA ALA A 281 13.98 9.06 7.68
C ALA A 281 13.84 8.65 6.20
N VAL A 282 13.27 7.48 5.93
CA VAL A 282 13.02 6.98 4.57
C VAL A 282 12.08 7.91 3.82
N VAL A 283 10.97 8.32 4.45
CA VAL A 283 10.01 9.20 3.79
C VAL A 283 10.60 10.59 3.55
N TRP A 284 11.32 11.16 4.52
CA TRP A 284 11.99 12.44 4.36
C TRP A 284 12.99 12.41 3.22
N TRP A 285 13.81 11.36 3.17
CA TRP A 285 14.79 11.17 2.12
C TRP A 285 14.13 11.03 0.75
N ALA A 286 13.09 10.20 0.65
CA ALA A 286 12.35 9.99 -0.59
C ALA A 286 11.66 11.27 -1.07
N LEU A 287 10.96 12.01 -0.20
CA LEU A 287 10.31 13.29 -0.51
C LEU A 287 11.32 14.36 -0.90
N ARG A 288 12.52 14.34 -0.34
CA ARG A 288 13.61 15.25 -0.72
C ARG A 288 14.12 14.95 -2.13
N LEU A 289 14.18 13.69 -2.53
CA LEU A 289 14.65 13.27 -3.87
C LEU A 289 13.55 13.37 -4.94
N LEU A 290 12.28 13.23 -4.56
CA LEU A 290 11.14 13.15 -5.47
C LEU A 290 11.08 14.29 -6.50
N PRO A 291 11.26 15.57 -6.12
CA PRO A 291 11.16 16.69 -7.06
C PRO A 291 12.23 16.65 -8.17
N GLY A 292 13.44 16.16 -7.85
CA GLY A 292 14.52 16.02 -8.83
C GLY A 292 14.43 14.74 -9.68
N LEU A 293 13.74 13.72 -9.17
CA LEU A 293 13.49 12.46 -9.89
C LEU A 293 12.35 12.59 -10.90
N LEU A 294 11.35 13.40 -10.60
CA LEU A 294 10.20 13.67 -11.46
C LEU A 294 10.59 14.51 -12.68
N THR A 295 10.08 14.13 -13.85
CA THR A 295 10.17 14.92 -15.08
C THR A 295 9.22 16.13 -15.09
N ARG A 296 8.16 16.10 -14.29
CA ARG A 296 7.27 17.24 -14.06
C ARG A 296 6.61 17.10 -12.69
N ILE A 297 6.69 18.17 -11.91
CA ILE A 297 6.04 18.28 -10.60
C ILE A 297 4.53 18.55 -10.82
N THR A 298 3.70 17.57 -10.49
CA THR A 298 2.23 17.67 -10.56
C THR A 298 1.63 17.10 -9.28
N VAL A 299 0.44 17.56 -8.88
CA VAL A 299 -0.29 17.04 -7.71
C VAL A 299 -0.35 15.50 -7.69
N PRO A 300 -0.82 14.81 -8.75
CA PRO A 300 -0.92 13.35 -8.71
C PRO A 300 0.45 12.66 -8.66
N ALA A 301 1.49 13.23 -9.28
CA ALA A 301 2.84 12.65 -9.23
C ALA A 301 3.48 12.78 -7.84
N MET A 302 3.27 13.91 -7.17
CA MET A 302 3.74 14.13 -5.80
C MET A 302 2.96 13.24 -4.82
N ALA A 303 1.63 13.15 -4.95
CA ALA A 303 0.80 12.30 -4.11
C ALA A 303 1.16 10.81 -4.26
N VAL A 304 1.19 10.29 -5.49
CA VAL A 304 1.56 8.88 -5.73
C VAL A 304 2.99 8.59 -5.26
N GLY A 305 3.94 9.50 -5.53
CA GLY A 305 5.31 9.34 -5.07
C GLY A 305 5.45 9.34 -3.55
N ALA A 306 4.68 10.17 -2.85
CA ALA A 306 4.63 10.21 -1.40
C ALA A 306 3.97 8.96 -0.81
N VAL A 307 2.91 8.43 -1.43
CA VAL A 307 2.33 7.13 -1.06
C VAL A 307 3.34 6.01 -1.24
N CYS A 308 4.08 5.97 -2.37
CA CYS A 308 5.14 4.99 -2.56
C CYS A 308 6.24 5.13 -1.47
N ALA A 309 6.61 6.36 -1.11
CA ALA A 309 7.59 6.62 -0.06
C ALA A 309 7.12 6.13 1.32
N THR A 310 5.86 6.38 1.69
CA THR A 310 5.30 5.91 2.96
C THR A 310 5.23 4.39 3.02
N VAL A 311 4.78 3.73 1.93
CA VAL A 311 4.77 2.26 1.86
C VAL A 311 6.19 1.69 1.97
N LEU A 312 7.20 2.28 1.32
CA LEU A 312 8.59 1.85 1.47
C LEU A 312 9.12 2.03 2.91
N GLY A 313 8.76 3.13 3.57
CA GLY A 313 9.08 3.36 4.97
C GLY A 313 8.47 2.29 5.87
N LEU A 314 7.19 1.96 5.67
CA LEU A 314 6.50 0.90 6.41
C LEU A 314 7.12 -0.48 6.16
N LEU A 315 7.45 -0.81 4.90
CA LEU A 315 8.13 -2.07 4.58
C LEU A 315 9.51 -2.16 5.23
N ALA A 316 10.29 -1.06 5.23
CA ALA A 316 11.59 -1.00 5.91
C ALA A 316 11.45 -1.19 7.42
N SER A 317 10.45 -0.56 8.04
CA SER A 317 10.11 -0.76 9.45
C SER A 317 9.69 -2.21 9.73
N GLN A 318 8.87 -2.82 8.87
CA GLN A 318 8.46 -4.23 9.02
C GLN A 318 9.65 -5.18 8.94
N VAL A 319 10.59 -4.95 8.01
CA VAL A 319 11.83 -5.74 7.91
C VAL A 319 12.70 -5.56 9.15
N LEU A 320 12.79 -4.34 9.70
CA LEU A 320 13.52 -4.09 10.95
C LEU A 320 12.87 -4.83 12.12
N HIS A 321 11.54 -4.79 12.25
CA HIS A 321 10.81 -5.55 13.28
C HIS A 321 11.03 -7.06 13.12
N MET A 322 11.08 -7.60 11.90
CA MET A 322 11.39 -9.02 11.68
C MET A 322 12.80 -9.40 12.14
N ALA A 323 13.76 -8.48 12.06
CA ALA A 323 15.13 -8.70 12.51
C ALA A 323 15.27 -8.62 14.04
N ILE A 324 14.36 -7.91 14.71
CA ILE A 324 14.37 -7.67 16.16
C ILE A 324 13.49 -8.70 16.90
N ASP A 325 12.31 -9.01 16.36
CA ASP A 325 11.35 -9.95 16.96
C ASP A 325 11.92 -11.39 16.87
N ASP A 326 12.29 -11.99 18.01
CA ASP A 326 12.76 -13.40 18.11
C ASP A 326 11.60 -14.42 17.97
N THR A 327 10.73 -14.16 17.00
CA THR A 327 9.51 -14.95 16.74
C THR A 327 9.75 -16.11 15.80
N VAL A 328 10.93 -16.17 15.16
CA VAL A 328 11.32 -17.20 14.19
C VAL A 328 11.35 -18.59 14.83
N GLY A 329 11.84 -18.67 16.08
CA GLY A 329 11.93 -19.93 16.82
C GLY A 329 10.58 -20.50 17.26
N VAL A 330 9.53 -19.67 17.34
CA VAL A 330 8.22 -20.04 17.89
C VAL A 330 7.15 -20.20 16.80
N TRP A 331 7.18 -19.37 15.75
CA TRP A 331 6.12 -19.33 14.73
C TRP A 331 6.58 -19.70 13.32
N GLY A 332 7.88 -19.99 13.15
CA GLY A 332 8.49 -20.37 11.87
C GLY A 332 8.79 -19.20 10.93
N PRO A 333 9.59 -19.42 9.87
CA PRO A 333 10.09 -18.36 8.98
C PRO A 333 9.02 -17.74 8.10
N VAL A 334 7.94 -18.48 7.80
CA VAL A 334 6.82 -17.99 7.00
C VAL A 334 6.08 -16.89 7.77
N TYR A 335 5.86 -17.07 9.07
CA TYR A 335 5.15 -16.09 9.90
C TYR A 335 5.82 -14.71 9.93
N LEU A 336 7.15 -14.63 9.76
CA LEU A 336 7.87 -13.35 9.70
C LEU A 336 7.30 -12.41 8.62
N PHE A 337 6.92 -12.98 7.48
CA PHE A 337 6.42 -12.22 6.35
C PHE A 337 4.91 -11.91 6.44
N SER A 338 4.20 -12.47 7.42
CA SER A 338 2.75 -12.28 7.60
C SER A 338 2.37 -10.80 7.86
N LYS A 339 3.31 -10.02 8.39
CA LYS A 339 3.15 -8.59 8.65
C LYS A 339 3.42 -7.70 7.43
N LEU A 340 3.96 -8.24 6.32
CA LEU A 340 4.29 -7.47 5.13
C LEU A 340 3.03 -6.91 4.46
N GLY A 341 3.05 -5.62 4.14
CA GLY A 341 1.91 -4.95 3.49
C GLY A 341 0.82 -4.48 4.45
N ASN A 342 1.01 -4.67 5.76
CA ASN A 342 0.18 -3.99 6.76
C ASN A 342 0.41 -2.47 6.72
N GLY A 343 -0.63 -1.70 7.01
CA GLY A 343 -0.57 -0.22 7.03
C GLY A 343 -0.62 0.49 5.68
N VAL A 344 -0.76 -0.23 4.56
CA VAL A 344 -0.97 0.37 3.23
C VAL A 344 -2.19 1.32 3.17
N PRO A 345 -3.34 1.05 3.82
CA PRO A 345 -4.43 2.02 3.90
C PRO A 345 -4.00 3.34 4.52
N ALA A 346 -3.35 3.32 5.70
CA ALA A 346 -2.85 4.53 6.34
C ALA A 346 -1.81 5.25 5.45
N ALA A 347 -0.94 4.50 4.78
CA ALA A 347 0.02 5.05 3.83
C ALA A 347 -0.67 5.77 2.64
N LEU A 348 -1.85 5.32 2.21
CA LEU A 348 -2.65 5.97 1.18
C LEU A 348 -3.14 7.36 1.61
N THR A 349 -3.80 7.52 2.76
CA THR A 349 -4.27 8.87 3.14
C THR A 349 -3.14 9.78 3.57
N PHE A 350 -2.28 9.33 4.47
CA PHE A 350 -1.22 10.17 5.01
C PHE A 350 -0.14 10.42 3.97
N GLY A 351 0.12 9.47 3.06
CA GLY A 351 0.99 9.68 1.91
C GLY A 351 0.41 10.70 0.91
N VAL A 352 -0.89 10.62 0.58
CA VAL A 352 -1.52 11.63 -0.29
C VAL A 352 -1.45 13.02 0.37
N ALA A 353 -1.83 13.13 1.64
CA ALA A 353 -1.78 14.38 2.40
C ALA A 353 -0.35 14.95 2.45
N ALA A 354 0.63 14.12 2.78
CA ALA A 354 2.05 14.50 2.79
C ALA A 354 2.54 14.98 1.42
N GLY A 355 2.18 14.29 0.35
CA GLY A 355 2.54 14.67 -1.03
C GLY A 355 1.91 16.00 -1.45
N THR A 356 0.65 16.24 -1.08
CA THR A 356 -0.03 17.53 -1.34
C THR A 356 0.58 18.67 -0.53
N ALA A 357 0.91 18.44 0.75
CA ALA A 357 1.52 19.44 1.62
C ALA A 357 2.95 19.79 1.16
N ALA A 358 3.75 18.79 0.80
CA ALA A 358 5.07 18.99 0.23
C ALA A 358 5.02 19.80 -1.08
N LEU A 359 4.05 19.52 -1.95
CA LEU A 359 3.85 20.31 -3.17
C LEU A 359 3.46 21.76 -2.87
N ALA A 360 2.55 21.99 -1.92
CA ALA A 360 2.19 23.34 -1.50
C ALA A 360 3.41 24.12 -0.99
N ALA A 361 4.25 23.49 -0.17
CA ALA A 361 5.50 24.07 0.31
C ALA A 361 6.49 24.40 -0.83
N LEU A 362 6.60 23.54 -1.85
CA LEU A 362 7.42 23.83 -3.05
C LEU A 362 6.88 25.04 -3.83
N ARG A 363 5.56 25.17 -3.96
CA ARG A 363 4.94 26.30 -4.66
C ARG A 363 5.17 27.62 -3.90
N LEU A 364 5.01 27.59 -2.58
CA LEU A 364 5.19 28.77 -1.73
C LEU A 364 6.66 29.24 -1.66
N SER A 365 7.60 28.30 -1.65
CA SER A 365 9.04 28.64 -1.66
C SER A 365 9.51 29.20 -3.00
N GLY A 366 9.03 28.65 -4.13
CA GLY A 366 9.37 29.18 -5.46
C GLY A 366 8.89 30.61 -5.74
N VAL A 367 7.74 31.01 -5.18
CA VAL A 367 7.23 32.40 -5.27
C VAL A 367 8.12 33.37 -4.48
N ARG A 368 8.69 32.92 -3.37
CA ARG A 368 9.52 33.76 -2.50
C ARG A 368 10.89 34.05 -3.13
N ASP A 369 11.49 33.07 -3.80
CA ASP A 369 12.77 33.25 -4.50
C ASP A 369 12.63 34.22 -5.70
N THR A 370 11.49 34.21 -6.42
CA THR A 370 11.23 35.17 -7.50
C THR A 370 11.07 36.61 -6.99
N ALA A 371 10.42 36.81 -5.84
CA ALA A 371 10.22 38.14 -5.26
C ALA A 371 11.52 38.75 -4.71
N VAL A 372 12.43 37.92 -4.17
CA VAL A 372 13.75 38.39 -3.71
C VAL A 372 14.63 38.81 -4.90
N SER A 373 14.62 38.04 -6.00
CA SER A 373 15.39 38.39 -7.20
C SER A 373 14.93 39.66 -7.92
N THR A 374 13.66 40.08 -7.74
CA THR A 374 13.13 41.31 -8.33
C THR A 374 13.33 42.54 -7.44
N GLY A 375 13.58 42.36 -6.14
CA GLY A 375 13.86 43.46 -5.20
C GLY A 375 15.31 43.96 -5.23
N GLU A 376 16.25 43.14 -5.71
CA GLU A 376 17.69 43.46 -5.70
C GLU A 376 18.16 44.24 -6.95
N GLY A 377 17.26 44.49 -7.91
CA GLY A 377 17.54 45.24 -9.13
C GLY A 377 17.04 46.69 -9.14
N ALA A 378 16.43 47.18 -8.06
CA ALA A 378 15.72 48.46 -8.04
C ALA A 378 16.48 49.62 -7.37
N ASP A 379 17.71 49.43 -6.90
CA ASP A 379 18.46 50.47 -6.15
C ASP A 379 19.82 50.80 -6.77
N SER A 380 19.82 51.21 -8.03
CA SER A 380 20.96 51.92 -8.62
C SER A 380 20.49 52.97 -9.64
N THR A 381 19.88 54.04 -9.14
CA THR A 381 19.84 55.31 -9.87
C THR A 381 20.89 56.26 -9.30
N PRO A 382 21.91 56.66 -10.08
CA PRO A 382 22.81 57.73 -9.69
C PRO A 382 22.14 59.08 -9.94
N ARG A 383 22.13 59.95 -8.93
CA ARG A 383 22.09 61.41 -9.10
C ARG A 383 23.00 62.07 -8.10
#